data_AF-A0A832DE58-F1
#
_entry.id   AF-A0A832DE58-F1
#
_cell.length_a   1.000
_cell.length_b   1.000
_cell.length_c   1.000
_cell.angle_alpha   90.00
_cell.angle_beta   90.00
_cell.angle_gamma   90.00
#
_symmetry.space_group_name_H-M   'P 1'
#
loop_
_entity.id
_entity.type
_entity.pdbx_description
1 polymer ?
#
loop_
_entity_poly.entity_id
_entity_poly.type
_entity_poly.pdbx_seq_one_letter_code
_entity_poly.pdbx_strand_id
1 'polypeptide(L)'
;MKEPIQKNRLQRKIRRAQHLILHFLHTKRYAKKLDIYRKTPFDKIWRIESYLHLANPWLLLAAILALTAASLQGHIPSTTTIALGFVLLLHQKYRTWIENQLILLTAMIRNLWTKEIAWKK
;
A
#
# COMPACT_ATOMS: atom_id res chain seq x y z
N MET A 1 -6.41 -26.44 -16.51
CA MET A 1 -6.88 -26.34 -15.11
C MET A 1 -7.79 -25.11 -15.00
N LYS A 2 -9.11 -25.29 -14.86
CA LYS A 2 -10.07 -24.19 -14.62
C LYS A 2 -10.02 -23.82 -13.13
N GLU A 3 -9.58 -22.61 -12.78
CA GLU A 3 -9.64 -22.15 -11.39
C GLU A 3 -11.11 -22.06 -10.92
N PRO A 4 -11.44 -22.58 -9.73
CA PRO A 4 -12.80 -22.46 -9.20
C PRO A 4 -13.08 -21.01 -8.76
N ILE A 5 -14.07 -20.42 -9.43
CA ILE A 5 -15.09 -19.49 -8.92
C ILE A 5 -14.59 -18.39 -7.96
N GLN A 6 -14.25 -17.24 -8.56
CA GLN A 6 -14.38 -15.82 -8.16
C GLN A 6 -14.56 -15.34 -6.70
N LYS A 7 -15.17 -16.11 -5.77
CA LYS A 7 -15.66 -15.63 -4.46
C LYS A 7 -14.59 -14.96 -3.58
N ASN A 8 -13.31 -15.34 -3.70
CA ASN A 8 -12.25 -14.87 -2.79
C ASN A 8 -11.08 -14.14 -3.48
N ARG A 9 -11.27 -13.52 -4.66
CA ARG A 9 -10.18 -12.82 -5.38
C ARG A 9 -9.58 -11.67 -4.57
N LEU A 10 -10.42 -10.81 -3.98
CA LEU A 10 -9.96 -9.68 -3.16
C LEU A 10 -9.24 -10.13 -1.90
N GLN A 11 -9.80 -11.12 -1.18
CA GLN A 11 -9.15 -11.68 0.00
C GLN A 11 -7.77 -12.26 -0.31
N ARG A 12 -7.62 -12.97 -1.44
CA ARG A 12 -6.30 -13.48 -1.88
C ARG A 12 -5.31 -12.34 -2.14
N LYS A 13 -5.74 -11.27 -2.81
CA LYS A 13 -4.89 -10.08 -3.05
C LYS A 13 -4.49 -9.40 -1.73
N ILE A 14 -5.42 -9.23 -0.80
CA ILE A 14 -5.15 -8.66 0.54
C ILE A 14 -4.14 -9.53 1.30
N ARG A 15 -4.30 -10.86 1.33
CA ARG A 15 -3.34 -11.77 2.00
C ARG A 15 -1.94 -11.67 1.39
N ARG A 16 -1.83 -11.58 0.06
CA ARG A 16 -0.54 -11.38 -0.63
C ARG A 16 0.10 -10.03 -0.26
N ALA A 17 -0.70 -8.97 -0.24
CA ALA A 17 -0.24 -7.64 0.18
C ALA A 17 0.22 -7.64 1.65
N GLN A 18 -0.50 -8.32 2.54
CA GLN A 18 -0.09 -8.48 3.94
C GLN A 18 1.25 -9.19 4.06
N HIS A 19 1.44 -10.29 3.33
CA HIS A 19 2.70 -11.02 3.31
C HIS A 19 3.84 -10.12 2.80
N LEU A 20 3.60 -9.33 1.75
CA LEU A 20 4.58 -8.40 1.21
C LEU A 20 5.01 -7.32 2.22
N ILE A 21 4.03 -6.72 2.92
CA ILE A 21 4.29 -5.73 3.98
C ILE A 21 5.09 -6.37 5.12
N LEU A 22 4.69 -7.57 5.56
CA LEU A 22 5.37 -8.29 6.63
C LEU A 22 6.81 -8.65 6.24
N HIS A 23 7.00 -9.10 5.01
CA HIS A 23 8.30 -9.38 4.42
C HIS A 23 9.20 -8.14 4.48
N PHE A 24 8.74 -7.00 3.96
CA PHE A 24 9.54 -5.76 3.97
C PHE A 24 9.86 -5.25 5.39
N LEU A 25 8.95 -5.44 6.36
CA LEU A 25 9.15 -5.02 7.74
C LEU A 25 10.15 -5.91 8.50
N HIS A 26 10.02 -7.24 8.35
CA HIS A 26 10.69 -8.18 9.24
C HIS A 26 11.96 -8.78 8.69
N THR A 27 12.03 -9.10 7.39
CA THR A 27 13.20 -9.83 6.84
C THR A 27 14.52 -9.10 7.06
N LYS A 28 14.58 -7.80 6.74
CA LYS A 28 15.77 -6.99 6.93
C LYS A 28 16.10 -6.78 8.41
N ARG A 29 15.08 -6.62 9.27
CA ARG A 29 15.29 -6.49 10.73
C ARG A 29 15.81 -7.78 11.34
N TYR A 30 15.26 -8.92 10.91
CA TYR A 30 15.64 -10.25 11.39
C TYR A 30 17.07 -10.61 10.95
N ALA A 31 17.43 -10.36 9.69
CA ALA A 31 18.79 -10.57 9.20
C ALA A 31 19.82 -9.71 9.94
N LYS A 32 19.47 -8.46 10.28
CA LYS A 32 20.31 -7.59 11.12
C LYS A 32 20.43 -8.09 12.55
N LYS A 33 19.34 -8.60 13.14
CA LYS A 33 19.35 -9.15 14.50
C LYS A 33 20.24 -10.39 14.63
N LEU A 34 20.32 -11.20 13.59
CA LEU A 34 21.17 -12.39 13.55
C LEU A 34 22.62 -12.10 13.14
N ASP A 35 22.97 -10.83 12.85
CA ASP A 35 24.31 -10.41 12.38
C ASP A 35 24.77 -11.08 11.06
N ILE A 36 23.84 -11.65 10.29
CA ILE A 36 24.11 -12.27 8.97
C ILE A 36 23.99 -11.23 7.84
N TYR A 37 23.46 -10.05 8.13
CA TYR A 37 23.19 -9.02 7.13
C TYR A 37 24.46 -8.42 6.53
N ARG A 38 24.62 -8.57 5.21
CA ARG A 38 25.67 -7.92 4.42
C ARG A 38 25.08 -6.82 3.54
N LYS A 39 25.72 -5.65 3.55
CA LYS A 39 25.33 -4.52 2.71
C LYS A 39 25.63 -4.85 1.24
N THR A 40 24.63 -4.70 0.38
CA THR A 40 24.74 -5.02 -1.06
C THR A 40 24.14 -3.89 -1.90
N PRO A 41 24.46 -3.76 -3.19
CA PRO A 41 23.80 -2.80 -4.08
C PRO A 41 22.27 -2.98 -4.12
N PHE A 42 21.78 -4.19 -3.83
CA PHE A 42 20.36 -4.50 -3.70
C PHE A 42 19.66 -3.69 -2.59
N ASP A 43 20.39 -3.19 -1.60
CA ASP A 43 19.80 -2.37 -0.53
C ASP A 43 19.12 -1.09 -1.04
N LYS A 44 19.60 -0.54 -2.15
CA LYS A 44 18.96 0.62 -2.79
C LYS A 44 17.60 0.24 -3.35
N ILE A 45 17.53 -0.89 -4.06
CA ILE A 45 16.30 -1.44 -4.63
C ILE A 45 15.32 -1.77 -3.51
N TRP A 46 15.78 -2.46 -2.47
CA TRP A 46 14.99 -2.78 -1.29
C TRP A 46 14.38 -1.53 -0.65
N ARG A 47 15.17 -0.46 -0.50
CA ARG A 47 14.68 0.80 0.09
C ARG A 47 13.59 1.42 -0.78
N ILE A 48 13.79 1.47 -2.10
CA ILE A 48 12.81 2.01 -3.04
C ILE A 48 11.52 1.18 -3.01
N GLU A 49 11.63 -0.15 -3.12
CA GLU A 49 10.44 -1.02 -3.08
C GLU A 49 9.73 -0.96 -1.74
N SER A 50 10.46 -0.93 -0.62
CA SER A 50 9.87 -0.79 0.70
C SER A 50 9.11 0.55 0.82
N TYR A 51 9.66 1.63 0.27
CA TYR A 51 8.99 2.93 0.26
C TYR A 51 7.71 2.90 -0.59
N LEU A 52 7.77 2.34 -1.79
CA LEU A 52 6.63 2.22 -2.70
C LEU A 52 5.49 1.38 -2.12
N HIS A 53 5.79 0.38 -1.31
CA HIS A 53 4.77 -0.51 -0.75
C HIS A 53 4.30 -0.08 0.64
N LEU A 54 5.14 0.58 1.45
CA LEU A 54 4.80 0.97 2.82
C LEU A 54 4.36 2.42 2.95
N ALA A 55 5.06 3.37 2.30
CA ALA A 55 4.81 4.80 2.50
C ALA A 55 3.85 5.39 1.45
N ASN A 56 4.05 5.02 0.18
CA ASN A 56 3.28 5.56 -0.93
C ASN A 56 1.74 5.41 -0.79
N PRO A 57 1.19 4.29 -0.29
CA PRO A 57 -0.25 4.17 -0.11
C PRO A 57 -0.83 5.19 0.89
N TRP A 58 -0.08 5.55 1.94
CA TRP A 58 -0.49 6.58 2.89
C TRP A 58 -0.41 7.99 2.31
N LEU A 59 0.58 8.25 1.44
CA LEU A 59 0.69 9.53 0.75
C LEU A 59 -0.52 9.79 -0.15
N LEU A 60 -1.01 8.76 -0.84
CA LEU A 60 -2.23 8.87 -1.64
C LEU A 60 -3.43 9.26 -0.75
N LEU A 61 -3.59 8.59 0.39
CA LEU A 61 -4.67 8.89 1.34
C LEU A 61 -4.55 10.32 1.89
N ALA A 62 -3.36 10.72 2.32
CA ALA A 62 -3.10 12.06 2.85
C ALA A 62 -3.35 13.15 1.79
N ALA A 63 -2.93 12.92 0.54
CA ALA A 63 -3.17 13.85 -0.56
C ALA A 63 -4.67 14.01 -0.86
N ILE A 64 -5.43 12.91 -0.87
CA ILE A 64 -6.89 12.97 -1.04
C ILE A 64 -7.52 13.79 0.08
N LEU A 65 -7.16 13.53 1.35
CA LEU A 65 -7.69 14.28 2.49
C LEU A 65 -7.35 15.78 2.40
N ALA A 66 -6.10 16.10 2.10
CA ALA A 66 -5.65 17.49 1.94
C ALA A 66 -6.38 18.20 0.79
N LEU A 67 -6.53 17.56 -0.37
CA LEU A 67 -7.26 18.10 -1.51
C LEU A 67 -8.74 18.30 -1.19
N THR A 68 -9.36 17.38 -0.46
CA THR A 68 -10.76 17.54 -0.03
C THR A 68 -10.92 18.71 0.94
N ALA A 69 -10.02 18.86 1.92
CA ALA A 69 -10.06 19.99 2.85
C ALA A 69 -9.88 21.33 2.13
N ALA A 70 -8.93 21.42 1.19
CA ALA A 70 -8.71 22.62 0.40
C ALA A 70 -9.87 22.90 -0.58
N SER A 71 -10.48 21.86 -1.14
CA SER A 71 -11.68 21.97 -1.98
C SER A 71 -12.87 22.54 -1.20
N LEU A 72 -13.04 22.15 0.07
CA LEU A 72 -14.10 22.69 0.94
C LEU A 72 -13.89 24.17 1.28
N GLN A 73 -12.64 24.65 1.25
CA GLN A 73 -12.30 26.07 1.40
C GLN A 73 -12.46 26.86 0.09
N GLY A 74 -12.89 26.21 -1.01
CA GLY A 74 -13.14 26.85 -2.29
C GLY A 74 -11.91 26.94 -3.20
N HIS A 75 -10.80 26.26 -2.90
CA HIS A 75 -9.62 26.27 -3.77
C HIS A 75 -9.87 25.54 -5.09
N ILE A 76 -9.95 26.31 -6.18
CA ILE A 76 -10.18 25.83 -7.55
C ILE A 76 -9.13 24.80 -8.04
N PRO A 77 -7.82 24.95 -7.74
CA PRO A 77 -6.84 23.93 -8.11
C PRO A 77 -7.12 22.57 -7.47
N SER A 78 -7.67 22.56 -6.25
CA SER A 78 -7.98 21.33 -5.53
C SER A 78 -9.20 20.61 -6.12
N THR A 79 -10.28 21.36 -6.41
CA THR A 79 -11.49 20.80 -7.05
C THR A 79 -11.17 20.24 -8.43
N THR A 80 -10.41 20.98 -9.24
CA THR A 80 -10.00 20.56 -10.59
C THR A 80 -9.10 19.31 -10.55
N THR A 81 -8.16 19.23 -9.59
CA THR A 81 -7.31 18.04 -9.41
C THR A 81 -8.12 16.80 -9.02
N ILE A 82 -9.11 16.95 -8.12
CA ILE A 82 -10.02 15.86 -7.75
C ILE A 82 -10.85 15.42 -8.97
N ALA A 83 -11.43 16.36 -9.71
CA ALA A 83 -12.20 16.07 -10.92
C ALA A 83 -11.36 15.32 -11.97
N LEU A 84 -10.11 15.75 -12.19
CA LEU A 84 -9.17 15.07 -13.08
C LEU A 84 -8.86 13.65 -12.61
N GLY A 85 -8.70 13.44 -11.30
CA GLY A 85 -8.54 12.12 -10.69
C GLY A 85 -9.71 11.19 -11.01
N PHE A 86 -10.96 11.68 -10.93
CA PHE A 86 -12.14 10.91 -11.32
C PHE A 86 -12.17 10.59 -12.81
N VAL A 87 -11.81 11.53 -13.68
CA VAL A 87 -11.71 11.28 -15.13
C VAL A 87 -10.64 10.21 -15.44
N LEU A 88 -9.50 10.27 -14.75
CA LEU A 88 -8.42 9.29 -14.91
C LEU A 88 -8.82 7.88 -14.48
N LEU A 89 -9.84 7.68 -13.63
CA LEU A 89 -10.36 6.34 -13.30
C LEU A 89 -10.92 5.58 -14.50
N LEU A 90 -11.27 6.28 -15.59
CA LEU A 90 -11.65 5.65 -16.85
C LEU A 90 -10.47 4.93 -17.52
N HIS A 91 -9.23 5.35 -17.22
CA HIS A 91 -8.03 4.73 -17.76
C HIS A 91 -7.64 3.48 -16.96
N GLN A 92 -7.56 2.33 -17.64
CA GLN A 92 -7.32 1.02 -17.00
C GLN A 92 -6.05 0.99 -16.13
N LYS A 93 -4.94 1.60 -16.57
CA LYS A 93 -3.68 1.60 -15.81
C LYS A 93 -3.82 2.35 -14.50
N TYR A 94 -4.49 3.52 -14.52
CA TYR A 94 -4.72 4.34 -13.33
C TYR A 94 -5.68 3.64 -12.37
N ARG A 95 -6.78 3.08 -12.87
CA ARG A 95 -7.72 2.29 -12.07
C ARG A 95 -7.05 1.10 -11.38
N THR A 96 -6.24 0.34 -12.11
CA THR A 96 -5.52 -0.83 -11.55
C THR A 96 -4.51 -0.40 -10.49
N TRP A 97 -3.84 0.74 -10.69
CA TRP A 97 -2.91 1.29 -9.71
C TRP A 97 -3.62 1.70 -8.43
N ILE A 98 -4.76 2.40 -8.52
CA ILE A 98 -5.58 2.78 -7.35
C ILE A 98 -6.09 1.54 -6.60
N GLU A 99 -6.62 0.55 -7.31
CA GLU A 99 -7.05 -0.71 -6.70
C GLU A 99 -5.92 -1.35 -5.88
N ASN A 100 -4.69 -1.33 -6.40
CA ASN A 100 -3.53 -1.86 -5.69
C ASN A 100 -3.19 -1.04 -4.43
N GLN A 101 -3.26 0.30 -4.51
CA GLN A 101 -3.04 1.17 -3.34
C GLN A 101 -4.09 0.91 -2.24
N LEU A 102 -5.36 0.75 -2.61
CA LEU A 102 -6.44 0.42 -1.66
C LEU A 102 -6.26 -0.95 -1.00
N ILE A 103 -5.80 -1.94 -1.77
CA ILE A 103 -5.47 -3.28 -1.24
C ILE A 103 -4.30 -3.21 -0.26
N LEU A 104 -3.26 -2.43 -0.56
CA LEU A 104 -2.11 -2.22 0.33
C LEU A 104 -2.53 -1.51 1.62
N LEU A 105 -3.34 -0.45 1.54
CA LEU A 105 -3.89 0.25 2.71
C LEU A 105 -4.69 -0.70 3.61
N THR A 106 -5.61 -1.46 3.01
CA THR A 106 -6.43 -2.45 3.74
C THR A 106 -5.55 -3.51 4.41
N ALA A 107 -4.53 -3.99 3.71
CA ALA A 107 -3.57 -4.95 4.24
C ALA A 107 -2.76 -4.37 5.40
N MET A 108 -2.33 -3.10 5.34
CA MET A 108 -1.62 -2.43 6.43
C MET A 108 -2.49 -2.24 7.66
N ILE A 109 -3.71 -1.71 7.49
CA ILE A 109 -4.66 -1.52 8.60
C ILE A 109 -4.94 -2.87 9.27
N ARG A 110 -5.22 -3.90 8.47
CA ARG A 110 -5.43 -5.25 9.01
C ARG A 110 -4.19 -5.80 9.68
N ASN A 111 -2.99 -5.55 9.16
CA ASN A 111 -1.73 -6.00 9.77
C ASN A 111 -1.46 -5.31 11.12
N LEU A 112 -1.81 -4.03 11.27
CA LEU A 112 -1.76 -3.34 12.56
C LEU A 112 -2.72 -4.01 13.56
N TRP A 113 -3.96 -4.22 13.15
CA TRP A 113 -4.99 -4.83 14.00
C TRP A 113 -4.72 -6.30 14.36
N THR A 114 -4.16 -7.08 13.43
CA THR A 114 -3.88 -8.51 13.66
C THR A 114 -2.59 -8.72 14.47
N LYS A 115 -1.61 -7.81 14.36
CA LYS A 115 -0.37 -7.91 15.14
C LYS A 115 -0.55 -7.57 16.61
N GLU A 116 -1.51 -6.70 16.97
CA GLU A 116 -1.82 -6.43 18.38
C GLU A 116 -2.41 -7.65 19.11
N ILE A 117 -3.07 -8.57 18.40
CA ILE A 117 -3.72 -9.74 19.01
C ILE A 117 -2.75 -10.94 19.13
N ALA A 118 -1.81 -11.10 18.19
CA ALA A 118 -0.90 -12.24 18.18
C ALA A 118 0.45 -12.03 18.90
N TRP A 119 0.76 -10.79 19.31
CA TRP A 119 1.99 -10.46 20.03
C TRP A 119 1.72 -9.72 21.35
N LYS A 120 0.73 -10.18 22.13
CA LYS A 120 0.85 -10.10 23.59
C LYS A 120 1.84 -11.19 23.99
N LYS A 121 3.06 -10.78 24.32
CA LYS A 121 4.01 -11.62 25.04
C LYS A 121 3.93 -11.28 26.52
#